data_AF-A0A7C6DUC1-F1
#
_entry.id   AF-A0A7C6DUC1-F1
#
_cell.length_a   1.000
_cell.length_b   1.000
_cell.length_c   1.000
_cell.angle_alpha   90.00
_cell.angle_beta   90.00
_cell.angle_gamma   90.00
#
_symmetry.space_group_name_H-M   'P 1'
#
loop_
_entity.id
_entity.type
_entity.pdbx_description
1 polymer ?
#
loop_
_entity_poly.entity_id
_entity_poly.type
_entity_poly.pdbx_seq_one_letter_code
_entity_poly.pdbx_strand_id
1 'polypeptide(L)'
;MVNTMDGMTMTINVAKSFLGKNVNLHLKDGSVIVNVRVDKIQKDPSKREIFLKCIPYGQDSFISLPLKRVSWAKMLDINLIQVLDRKSN
;
A
#
# COMPACT_ATOMS: atom_id res chain seq x y z
N MET A 1 -8.91 -17.53 -18.54
CA MET A 1 -9.40 -16.14 -18.36
C MET A 1 -8.35 -15.37 -17.60
N VAL A 2 -7.55 -14.54 -18.29
CA VAL A 2 -6.66 -13.59 -17.63
C VAL A 2 -7.51 -12.37 -17.31
N ASN A 3 -7.91 -12.21 -16.05
CA ASN A 3 -8.54 -10.96 -15.60
C ASN A 3 -7.43 -9.92 -15.50
N THR A 4 -7.15 -9.20 -16.58
CA THR A 4 -6.41 -7.95 -16.49
C THR A 4 -7.23 -7.01 -15.62
N MET A 5 -6.74 -6.68 -14.42
CA MET A 5 -7.31 -5.67 -13.52
C MET A 5 -7.09 -4.24 -14.07
N ASP A 6 -7.08 -4.09 -15.40
CA ASP A 6 -6.99 -2.80 -16.09
C ASP A 6 -8.32 -2.07 -15.92
N GLY A 7 -8.42 -1.30 -14.84
CA GLY A 7 -9.54 -0.38 -14.63
C GLY A 7 -9.95 -0.20 -13.17
N MET A 8 -9.60 -1.11 -12.27
CA MET A 8 -10.05 -1.00 -10.87
C MET A 8 -9.12 -0.07 -10.09
N THR A 9 -9.68 1.02 -9.56
CA THR A 9 -8.98 1.94 -8.66
C THR A 9 -9.34 1.58 -7.24
N MET A 10 -8.35 1.49 -6.36
CA MET A 10 -8.60 1.31 -4.94
C MET A 10 -9.46 2.45 -4.39
N THR A 11 -10.57 2.11 -3.72
CA THR A 11 -11.41 3.11 -3.05
C THR A 11 -10.82 3.51 -1.70
N ILE A 12 -11.22 4.68 -1.19
CA ILE A 12 -10.80 5.14 0.16
C ILE A 12 -11.19 4.13 1.24
N ASN A 13 -12.37 3.52 1.14
CA ASN A 13 -12.86 2.58 2.16
C ASN A 13 -12.00 1.32 2.18
N VAL A 14 -11.61 0.82 1.00
CA VAL A 14 -10.68 -0.29 0.88
C VAL A 14 -9.30 0.11 1.44
N ALA A 15 -8.78 1.28 1.09
CA ALA A 15 -7.51 1.77 1.61
C ALA A 15 -7.51 1.88 3.16
N LYS A 16 -8.60 2.36 3.76
CA LYS A 16 -8.77 2.47 5.21
C LYS A 16 -8.66 1.11 5.91
N SER A 17 -9.14 0.05 5.28
CA SER A 17 -9.06 -1.32 5.84
C SER A 17 -7.61 -1.84 6.00
N PHE A 18 -6.64 -1.19 5.35
CA PHE A 18 -5.22 -1.54 5.40
C PHE A 18 -4.40 -0.69 6.37
N LEU A 19 -4.97 0.33 7.03
CA LEU A 19 -4.25 1.13 8.03
C LEU A 19 -3.61 0.24 9.10
N GLY A 20 -2.32 0.50 9.38
CA GLY A 20 -1.50 -0.27 10.33
C GLY A 20 -0.99 -1.62 9.81
N LYS A 21 -1.36 -2.03 8.59
CA LYS A 21 -1.02 -3.36 8.05
C LYS A 21 0.09 -3.28 7.02
N ASN A 22 0.90 -4.34 6.96
CA ASN A 22 1.90 -4.50 5.91
C ASN A 22 1.25 -5.10 4.66
N VAL A 23 1.50 -4.48 3.52
CA VAL A 23 0.89 -4.85 2.24
C VAL A 23 1.92 -4.76 1.10
N ASN A 24 1.64 -5.46 0.01
CA ASN A 24 2.18 -5.13 -1.29
C ASN A 24 1.16 -4.28 -2.04
N LEU A 25 1.57 -3.10 -2.51
CA LEU A 25 0.75 -2.19 -3.31
C LEU A 25 0.99 -2.46 -4.80
N HIS A 26 -0.06 -2.81 -5.53
CA HIS A 26 -0.01 -2.97 -6.97
C HIS A 26 -0.47 -1.67 -7.64
N LEU A 27 0.40 -1.08 -8.45
CA LEU A 27 0.15 0.18 -9.13
C LEU A 27 -0.45 -0.04 -10.52
N LYS A 28 -1.10 1.01 -11.04
CA LYS A 28 -1.71 1.00 -12.39
C LYS A 28 -0.69 0.88 -13.52
N ASP A 29 0.57 1.26 -13.28
CA ASP A 29 1.65 1.13 -14.26
C ASP A 29 2.27 -0.28 -14.27
N GLY A 30 1.71 -1.23 -13.51
CA GLY A 30 2.21 -2.60 -13.39
C GLY A 30 3.31 -2.77 -12.33
N SER A 31 3.85 -1.68 -11.79
CA SER A 31 4.85 -1.75 -10.73
C SER A 31 4.24 -2.20 -9.40
N VAL A 32 5.09 -2.77 -8.53
CA VAL A 32 4.68 -3.22 -7.19
C VAL A 32 5.59 -2.60 -6.14
N ILE A 33 5.00 -1.94 -5.14
CA ILE A 33 5.72 -1.49 -3.94
C ILE A 33 5.54 -2.57 -2.87
N VAL A 34 6.63 -3.25 -2.52
CA VAL A 34 6.60 -4.43 -1.65
C VAL A 34 6.82 -4.08 -0.19
N ASN A 35 6.16 -4.83 0.70
CA ASN A 35 6.35 -4.78 2.15
C ASN A 35 6.36 -3.37 2.73
N VAL A 36 5.26 -2.65 2.50
CA VAL A 36 5.03 -1.32 3.09
C VAL A 36 3.93 -1.39 4.13
N ARG A 37 4.12 -0.71 5.26
CA ARG A 37 3.06 -0.46 6.22
C ARG A 37 2.23 0.72 5.77
N VAL A 38 0.91 0.58 5.69
CA VAL A 38 0.04 1.75 5.47
C VAL A 38 -0.08 2.52 6.79
N ASP A 39 0.43 3.75 6.83
CA ASP A 39 0.43 4.58 8.03
C ASP A 39 -0.83 5.44 8.13
N LYS A 40 -1.08 6.25 7.09
CA LYS A 40 -2.21 7.19 7.07
C LYS A 40 -2.71 7.47 5.66
N ILE A 41 -3.95 7.94 5.60
CA ILE A 41 -4.57 8.47 4.39
C ILE A 41 -4.72 9.97 4.58
N GLN A 42 -4.08 10.74 3.71
CA GLN A 42 -4.10 12.20 3.77
C GLN A 42 -4.89 12.76 2.60
N LYS A 43 -5.90 13.59 2.89
CA LYS A 43 -6.61 14.35 1.87
C LYS A 43 -5.92 15.70 1.68
N ASP A 44 -5.58 16.05 0.46
CA ASP A 44 -5.14 17.38 0.08
C ASP A 44 -6.38 18.29 -0.07
N PRO A 45 -6.55 19.30 0.81
CA PRO A 45 -7.71 20.20 0.75
C PRO A 45 -7.72 21.05 -0.53
N SER A 46 -6.54 21.38 -1.07
CA SER A 46 -6.37 22.27 -2.21
C SER A 46 -6.55 21.55 -3.55
N LYS A 47 -6.17 20.28 -3.64
CA LYS A 47 -6.18 19.51 -4.90
C LYS A 47 -7.29 18.46 -5.03
N ARG A 48 -8.14 18.31 -4.00
CA ARG A 48 -9.14 17.21 -3.90
C ARG A 48 -8.51 15.82 -4.11
N GLU A 49 -7.21 15.70 -3.90
CA GLU A 49 -6.46 14.46 -4.11
C GLU A 49 -6.27 13.75 -2.77
N ILE A 50 -6.23 12.41 -2.82
CA ILE A 50 -6.03 11.58 -1.63
C ILE A 50 -4.72 10.85 -1.80
N PHE A 51 -3.88 10.94 -0.78
CA PHE A 51 -2.59 10.31 -0.71
C PHE A 51 -2.61 9.16 0.30
N LEU A 52 -2.01 8.05 -0.10
CA LEU A 52 -1.64 6.97 0.79
C LEU A 52 -0.21 7.23 1.27
N LYS A 53 -0.02 7.32 2.58
CA LYS A 53 1.31 7.39 3.19
C LYS A 53 1.68 6.03 3.75
N CYS A 54 2.85 5.56 3.37
CA CYS A 54 3.34 4.25 3.75
C CYS A 54 4.78 4.33 4.26
N ILE A 55 5.15 3.37 5.10
CA ILE A 55 6.52 3.21 5.60
C ILE A 55 7.05 1.89 5.01
N PRO A 56 8.10 1.92 4.16
CA PRO A 56 8.76 0.70 3.72
C PRO A 56 9.39 -0.06 4.88
N TYR A 57 9.35 -1.38 4.84
CA TYR A 57 10.01 -2.20 5.86
C TYR A 57 11.51 -1.89 5.93
N GLY A 58 12.04 -1.75 7.16
CA GLY A 58 13.43 -1.41 7.42
C GLY A 58 13.79 0.06 7.15
N GLN A 59 12.80 0.93 6.93
CA GLN A 59 13.02 2.37 6.72
C GLN A 59 12.17 3.19 7.69
N ASP A 60 12.69 4.35 8.09
CA ASP A 60 11.98 5.30 8.97
C ASP A 60 11.28 6.42 8.20
N SER A 61 11.47 6.48 6.87
CA SER A 61 10.92 7.54 6.02
C SER A 61 9.60 7.14 5.36
N PHE A 62 8.70 8.12 5.22
CA PHE A 62 7.43 7.90 4.54
C PHE A 62 7.59 8.02 3.03
N ILE A 63 6.95 7.10 2.31
CA ILE A 63 6.57 7.31 0.92
C ILE A 63 5.13 7.82 0.86
N SER A 64 4.86 8.74 -0.07
CA SER A 64 3.52 9.31 -0.29
C SER A 64 3.16 9.11 -1.76
N LEU A 65 2.06 8.42 -2.03
CA LEU A 65 1.58 8.19 -3.39
C LEU A 65 0.09 8.53 -3.52
N PRO A 66 -0.34 9.12 -4.65
CA PRO A 66 -1.76 9.32 -4.92
C PRO A 66 -2.51 7.99 -4.91
N LEU A 67 -3.63 7.92 -4.18
CA LEU A 67 -4.48 6.73 -4.12
C LEU A 67 -4.95 6.31 -5.51
N LYS A 68 -5.17 7.27 -6.42
CA LYS A 68 -5.55 7.02 -7.81
C LYS A 68 -4.52 6.21 -8.61
N ARG A 69 -3.26 6.11 -8.15
CA ARG A 69 -2.21 5.27 -8.77
C ARG A 69 -2.26 3.82 -8.29
N VAL A 70 -2.98 3.53 -7.21
CA VAL A 70 -3.07 2.20 -6.62
C VAL A 70 -4.27 1.45 -7.22
N SER A 71 -4.00 0.29 -7.80
CA SER A 71 -5.05 -0.60 -8.34
C SER A 71 -5.65 -1.44 -7.22
N TRP A 72 -4.81 -2.17 -6.49
CA TRP A 72 -5.20 -3.03 -5.37
C TRP A 72 -4.03 -3.27 -4.42
N ALA A 73 -4.29 -3.93 -3.29
CA ALA A 73 -3.25 -4.31 -2.33
C ALA A 73 -3.43 -5.76 -1.86
N LYS A 74 -2.31 -6.44 -1.68
CA LYS A 74 -2.24 -7.76 -1.05
C LYS A 74 -1.74 -7.59 0.38
N MET A 75 -2.53 -7.98 1.38
CA MET A 75 -2.07 -8.04 2.76
C MET A 75 -0.99 -9.10 2.92
N LEU A 76 0.09 -8.77 3.63
CA LEU A 76 1.11 -9.75 4.00
C LEU A 76 0.64 -10.50 5.24
N ASP A 77 0.79 -11.81 5.22
CA ASP A 77 0.47 -12.69 6.35
C ASP A 77 1.35 -12.32 7.55
N ILE A 78 0.75 -12.25 8.73
CA ILE A 78 1.43 -11.98 10.01
C ILE A 78 2.54 -13.00 10.27
N ASN A 79 2.33 -14.26 9.84
CA ASN A 79 3.34 -15.31 9.96
C ASN A 79 4.61 -15.00 9.14
N LEU A 80 4.48 -14.30 8.01
CA LEU A 80 5.61 -13.93 7.16
C LEU A 80 6.44 -12.81 7.80
N ILE A 81 5.80 -11.85 8.47
CA ILE A 81 6.49 -10.72 9.13
C ILE A 81 7.37 -11.25 10.27
N GLN A 82 6.86 -12.18 11.08
CA GLN A 82 7.65 -12.79 12.16
C GLN A 82 8.88 -13.56 11.64
N VAL A 83 8.79 -14.17 10.46
CA VAL A 83 9.93 -14.86 9.83
C VAL A 83 10.98 -13.88 9.31
N LEU A 84 10.57 -12.76 8.72
CA LEU A 84 11.49 -11.71 8.25
C LEU A 84 12.23 -11.05 9.42
N ASP A 85 11.52 -10.79 10.53
CA ASP A 85 12.11 -10.24 11.74
C ASP A 85 13.14 -11.21 12.37
N ARG A 86 12.89 -12.53 12.32
CA ARG A 86 13.83 -13.55 12.82
C ARG A 86 15.08 -13.73 11.97
N LYS A 87 15.05 -13.39 10.68
CA LYS A 87 16.21 -13.50 9.78
C LYS A 87 17.10 -12.26 9.76
N SER A 88 16.68 -11.18 10.42
CA SER A 88 17.42 -9.92 10.50
C SER A 88 18.17 -9.74 11.82
N ASN A 89 18.14 -10.76 12.69
CA ASN A 89 18.94 -10.92 13.92
C ASN A 89 19.85 -12.15 13.78
#